data_AF-A0A7C3E026-F1
#
_entry.id   AF-A0A7C3E026-F1
#
_cell.length_a   1.000
_cell.length_b   1.000
_cell.length_c   1.000
_cell.angle_alpha   90.00
_cell.angle_beta   90.00
_cell.angle_gamma   90.00
#
_symmetry.space_group_name_H-M   'P 1'
#
loop_
_entity.id
_entity.type
_entity.pdbx_description
1 polymer ?
#
loop_
_entity_poly.entity_id
_entity_poly.type
_entity_poly.pdbx_seq_one_letter_code
_entity_poly.pdbx_strand_id
1 'polypeptide(L)'
;MLPFLLSNGGPVMWLLVLASAAAVAVFVERMLHYHRAQINSSEFLNGVRTVLKRANVVEAISICDATPGPVARLVKAAIVSRDQGRERLREALEEAGLSEVPRLEKRLNLLATISKLSPLLGLLGTVLGLVRAFMQIEQAGLNAHVGQLSHDVWQALICMAAGLAVAGVLWWRAARGPSGAELARWLPDQAGFLLYADFGVLRASGVLAMIDAPDSAREQDYRDFVAVTGFDYARDLDRVAALLTPAGDLWISASGRFHPEKLSAYALSRGGRCVRGLCTMQGSSPSRQISWLDAGGDVLRLAVSADPLAAAVMGPGQPARRAPPKSPLWLRIPGALLKAGDGLPPGMSTLLSCLEGAEEAVFWVGLGGQGLTIEVQAPFSAGARAAAGAKRLGEATETLDKLLKRSPPGQADTLAALLASGRFRAEGAVLRGHWSVSRQQMGALLR
;
A
#
# COMPACT_ATOMS: atom_id res chain seq x y z
N MET A 1 7.38 -17.36 -34.13
CA MET A 1 8.29 -17.45 -32.96
C MET A 1 8.10 -18.74 -32.17
N LEU A 2 6.92 -19.05 -31.62
CA LEU A 2 6.65 -20.30 -30.89
C LEU A 2 7.03 -21.62 -31.60
N PRO A 3 6.72 -21.84 -32.89
CA PRO A 3 7.10 -23.09 -33.57
C PRO A 3 8.62 -23.27 -33.73
N PHE A 4 9.38 -22.17 -33.83
CA PHE A 4 10.85 -22.22 -33.89
C PHE A 4 11.48 -22.57 -32.53
N LEU A 5 10.88 -22.08 -31.44
CA LEU A 5 11.31 -22.38 -30.06
C LEU A 5 11.05 -23.85 -29.69
N LEU A 6 9.94 -24.42 -30.16
CA LEU A 6 9.56 -25.82 -29.91
C LEU A 6 10.43 -26.82 -30.68
N SER A 7 10.79 -26.53 -31.92
CA SER A 7 11.66 -27.42 -32.72
C SER A 7 13.10 -27.48 -32.19
N ASN A 8 13.60 -26.39 -31.61
CA ASN A 8 15.00 -26.28 -31.16
C ASN A 8 15.16 -26.38 -29.63
N GLY A 9 14.08 -26.58 -28.87
CA GLY A 9 14.07 -26.44 -27.40
C GLY A 9 14.28 -27.75 -26.62
N GLY A 10 14.17 -28.92 -27.27
CA GLY A 10 14.29 -30.23 -26.63
C GLY A 10 13.18 -30.55 -25.60
N PRO A 11 13.30 -31.67 -24.86
CA PRO A 11 12.23 -32.17 -23.98
C PRO A 11 11.88 -31.21 -22.84
N VAL A 12 12.86 -30.45 -22.34
CA VAL A 12 12.67 -29.47 -21.25
C VAL A 12 11.81 -28.28 -21.69
N MET A 13 11.90 -27.87 -22.97
CA MET A 13 11.03 -26.83 -23.52
C MET A 13 9.56 -27.27 -23.51
N TRP A 14 9.26 -28.53 -23.85
CA TRP A 14 7.89 -29.04 -23.79
C TRP A 14 7.33 -29.04 -22.35
N LEU A 15 8.17 -29.38 -21.37
CA LEU A 15 7.81 -29.30 -19.95
C LEU A 15 7.53 -27.85 -19.51
N LEU A 16 8.37 -26.89 -19.93
CA LEU A 16 8.16 -25.46 -19.67
C LEU A 16 6.89 -24.92 -20.32
N VAL A 17 6.59 -25.32 -21.55
CA VAL A 17 5.37 -24.92 -22.26
C VAL A 17 4.12 -25.49 -21.59
N LEU A 18 4.15 -26.75 -21.14
CA LEU A 18 3.06 -27.34 -20.35
C LEU A 18 2.86 -26.62 -19.01
N ALA A 19 3.95 -26.32 -18.30
CA ALA A 19 3.88 -25.57 -17.04
C ALA A 19 3.33 -24.15 -17.24
N SER A 20 3.73 -23.49 -18.32
CA SER A 20 3.23 -22.16 -18.71
C SER A 20 1.75 -22.20 -19.09
N ALA A 21 1.31 -23.18 -19.88
CA ALA A 21 -0.09 -23.37 -20.25
C ALA A 21 -0.97 -23.64 -19.02
N ALA A 22 -0.50 -24.48 -18.09
CA ALA A 22 -1.17 -24.72 -16.82
C ALA A 22 -1.27 -23.45 -15.96
N ALA A 23 -0.20 -22.65 -15.89
CA ALA A 23 -0.21 -21.38 -15.18
C ALA A 23 -1.22 -20.39 -15.80
N VAL A 24 -1.25 -20.25 -17.14
CA VAL A 24 -2.20 -19.39 -17.85
C VAL A 24 -3.64 -19.87 -17.63
N ALA A 25 -3.91 -21.17 -17.71
CA ALA A 25 -5.24 -21.71 -17.48
C ALA A 25 -5.75 -21.41 -16.06
N VAL A 26 -4.93 -21.66 -15.03
CA VAL A 26 -5.26 -21.35 -13.64
C VAL A 26 -5.41 -19.83 -13.43
N PHE A 27 -4.56 -19.03 -14.08
CA PHE A 27 -4.64 -17.58 -14.01
C PHE A 27 -5.94 -17.04 -14.60
N VAL A 28 -6.34 -17.48 -15.80
CA VAL A 28 -7.58 -17.06 -16.46
C VAL A 28 -8.79 -17.51 -15.66
N GLU A 29 -8.83 -18.77 -15.20
CA GLU A 29 -9.89 -19.28 -14.36
C GLU A 29 -10.05 -18.42 -13.09
N ARG A 30 -8.94 -18.06 -12.43
CA ARG A 30 -8.96 -17.24 -11.22
C ARG A 30 -9.35 -15.80 -11.49
N MET A 31 -8.83 -15.19 -12.56
CA MET A 31 -9.21 -13.85 -12.99
C MET A 31 -10.74 -13.77 -13.20
N LEU A 32 -11.33 -14.77 -13.86
CA LEU A 32 -12.78 -14.87 -14.05
C LEU A 32 -13.52 -15.14 -12.74
N HIS A 33 -13.00 -16.00 -11.86
CA HIS A 33 -13.59 -16.27 -10.55
C HIS A 33 -13.62 -15.02 -9.66
N TYR A 34 -12.52 -14.26 -9.59
CA TYR A 34 -12.44 -13.00 -8.85
C TYR A 34 -13.36 -11.94 -9.46
N HIS A 35 -13.38 -11.81 -10.79
CA HIS A 35 -14.29 -10.88 -11.47
C HIS A 35 -15.76 -11.24 -11.24
N ARG A 36 -16.11 -12.53 -11.15
CA ARG A 36 -17.48 -12.98 -10.88
C ARG A 36 -17.85 -12.91 -9.39
N ALA A 37 -16.85 -12.96 -8.50
CA ALA A 37 -17.03 -12.80 -7.06
C ALA A 37 -17.07 -11.32 -6.61
N GLN A 38 -16.73 -10.37 -7.50
CA GLN A 38 -16.92 -8.94 -7.26
C GLN A 38 -18.41 -8.60 -7.36
N ILE A 39 -19.09 -8.63 -6.22
CA ILE A 39 -20.41 -8.05 -6.06
C ILE A 39 -20.28 -6.60 -5.58
N ASN A 40 -21.23 -5.74 -5.98
CA ASN A 40 -21.39 -4.41 -5.41
C ASN A 40 -21.81 -4.54 -3.94
N SER A 41 -20.82 -4.68 -3.06
CA SER A 41 -21.03 -5.10 -1.68
C SER A 41 -21.90 -4.11 -0.90
N SER A 42 -21.86 -2.82 -1.25
CA SER A 42 -22.71 -1.79 -0.64
C SER A 42 -24.18 -1.95 -1.02
N GLU A 43 -24.47 -2.24 -2.29
CA GLU A 43 -25.84 -2.44 -2.78
C GLU A 43 -26.44 -3.73 -2.21
N PHE A 44 -25.66 -4.82 -2.20
CA PHE A 44 -26.05 -6.08 -1.57
C PHE A 44 -26.34 -5.91 -0.07
N LEU A 45 -25.44 -5.28 0.68
CA LEU A 45 -25.62 -5.03 2.12
C LEU A 45 -26.84 -4.13 2.39
N ASN A 46 -27.08 -3.11 1.56
CA ASN A 46 -28.25 -2.25 1.68
C ASN A 46 -29.56 -3.02 1.41
N GLY A 47 -29.57 -3.91 0.41
CA GLY A 47 -30.70 -4.80 0.13
C GLY A 47 -31.01 -5.71 1.31
N VAL A 48 -30.00 -6.42 1.82
CA VAL A 48 -30.14 -7.31 2.99
C VAL A 48 -30.57 -6.54 4.24
N ARG A 49 -30.02 -5.35 4.47
CA ARG A 49 -30.41 -4.47 5.60
C ARG A 49 -31.86 -4.04 5.51
N THR A 50 -32.36 -3.76 4.31
CA THR A 50 -33.76 -3.35 4.08
C THR A 50 -34.73 -4.50 4.39
N VAL A 51 -34.38 -5.73 4.01
CA VAL A 51 -35.16 -6.94 4.29
C VAL A 51 -35.13 -7.29 5.78
N LEU A 52 -33.97 -7.17 6.43
CA LEU A 52 -33.83 -7.38 7.88
C LEU A 52 -34.64 -6.36 8.71
N LYS A 53 -34.72 -5.11 8.26
CA LYS A 53 -35.58 -4.08 8.90
C LYS A 53 -37.07 -4.42 8.84
N ARG A 54 -37.49 -5.22 7.87
CA ARG A 54 -38.87 -5.73 7.74
C ARG A 54 -39.09 -7.05 8.52
N ALA A 55 -38.13 -7.47 9.33
CA ALA A 55 -38.13 -8.71 10.11
C ALA A 55 -38.20 -10.03 9.30
N ASN A 56 -38.01 -9.98 7.98
CA ASN A 56 -38.03 -11.15 7.11
C ASN A 56 -36.66 -11.85 7.04
N VAL A 57 -36.32 -12.64 8.05
CA VAL A 57 -35.03 -13.33 8.15
C VAL A 57 -34.84 -14.38 7.06
N VAL A 58 -35.91 -15.10 6.72
CA VAL A 58 -35.89 -16.17 5.70
C VAL A 58 -35.56 -15.60 4.32
N GLU A 59 -36.13 -14.45 3.98
CA GLU A 59 -35.87 -13.74 2.72
C GLU A 59 -34.41 -13.24 2.66
N ALA A 60 -33.88 -12.72 3.78
CA ALA A 60 -32.49 -12.28 3.87
C ALA A 60 -31.50 -13.44 3.69
N ILE A 61 -31.79 -14.62 4.25
CA ILE A 61 -30.98 -15.83 4.05
C ILE A 61 -31.05 -16.29 2.59
N SER A 62 -32.24 -16.28 1.98
CA SER A 62 -32.41 -16.66 0.57
C SER A 62 -31.64 -15.74 -0.38
N ILE A 63 -31.59 -14.44 -0.10
CA ILE A 63 -30.79 -13.46 -0.88
C ILE A 63 -29.29 -13.78 -0.74
N CYS A 64 -28.84 -14.14 0.47
CA CYS A 64 -27.46 -14.55 0.71
C CYS A 64 -27.10 -15.86 -0.02
N ASP A 65 -28.02 -16.82 -0.10
CA ASP A 65 -27.80 -18.08 -0.81
C ASP A 65 -27.84 -17.94 -2.33
N ALA A 66 -28.64 -17.00 -2.85
CA ALA A 66 -28.69 -16.68 -4.27
C ALA A 66 -27.47 -15.87 -4.75
N THR A 67 -26.74 -15.23 -3.84
CA THR A 67 -25.65 -14.31 -4.19
C THR A 67 -24.28 -15.02 -4.10
N PRO A 68 -23.53 -15.16 -5.21
CA PRO A 68 -22.20 -15.73 -5.16
C PRO A 68 -21.20 -14.71 -4.56
N GLY A 69 -20.40 -15.16 -3.59
CA GLY A 69 -19.28 -14.37 -3.08
C GLY A 69 -19.01 -14.60 -1.60
N PRO A 70 -17.81 -14.23 -1.11
CA PRO A 70 -17.46 -14.36 0.30
C PRO A 70 -18.34 -13.47 1.19
N VAL A 71 -18.66 -12.26 0.73
CA VAL A 71 -19.49 -11.29 1.47
C VAL A 71 -20.89 -11.84 1.77
N ALA A 72 -21.55 -12.50 0.80
CA ALA A 72 -22.86 -13.11 1.01
C ALA A 72 -22.83 -14.24 2.06
N ARG A 73 -21.75 -15.03 2.06
CA ARG A 73 -21.56 -16.12 3.04
C ARG A 73 -21.26 -15.59 4.45
N LEU A 74 -20.46 -14.53 4.58
CA LEU A 74 -20.24 -13.86 5.87
C LEU A 74 -21.54 -13.23 6.42
N VAL A 75 -22.31 -12.56 5.56
CA VAL A 75 -23.59 -11.95 5.96
C VAL A 75 -24.60 -13.02 6.38
N LYS A 76 -24.64 -14.17 5.69
CA LYS A 76 -25.44 -15.32 6.13
C LYS A 76 -25.04 -15.80 7.52
N ALA A 77 -23.74 -16.00 7.78
CA ALA A 77 -23.24 -16.41 9.09
C ALA A 77 -23.62 -15.41 10.19
N ALA A 78 -23.56 -14.11 9.89
CA ALA A 78 -23.99 -13.06 10.79
C ALA A 78 -25.50 -13.09 11.09
N ILE A 79 -26.34 -13.32 10.08
CA ILE A 79 -27.79 -13.40 10.25
C ILE A 79 -28.18 -14.61 11.10
N VAL A 80 -27.55 -15.76 10.86
CA VAL A 80 -27.81 -17.01 11.60
C VAL A 80 -27.38 -16.91 13.06
N SER A 81 -26.30 -16.17 13.34
CA SER A 81 -25.72 -16.06 14.69
C SER A 81 -26.21 -14.84 15.47
N ARG A 82 -27.15 -14.06 14.92
CA ARG A 82 -27.58 -12.76 15.48
C ARG A 82 -28.15 -12.84 16.89
N ASP A 83 -28.82 -13.93 17.22
CA ASP A 83 -29.57 -14.10 18.48
C ASP A 83 -28.69 -14.69 19.61
N GLN A 84 -27.41 -14.97 19.33
CA GLN A 84 -26.49 -15.65 20.25
C GLN A 84 -25.61 -14.71 21.08
N GLY A 85 -25.84 -13.40 21.00
CA GLY A 85 -25.05 -12.36 21.66
C GLY A 85 -23.88 -11.86 20.80
N ARG A 86 -23.40 -10.64 21.10
CA ARG A 86 -22.34 -9.96 20.31
C ARG A 86 -21.06 -10.77 20.20
N GLU A 87 -20.66 -11.44 21.28
CA GLU A 87 -19.42 -12.21 21.30
C GLU A 87 -19.49 -13.42 20.36
N ARG A 88 -20.52 -14.26 20.49
CA ARG A 88 -20.71 -15.41 19.57
C ARG A 88 -20.93 -15.01 18.13
N LEU A 89 -21.61 -13.89 17.88
CA LEU A 89 -21.76 -13.33 16.54
C LEU A 89 -20.39 -12.99 15.93
N ARG A 90 -19.50 -12.38 16.73
CA ARG A 90 -18.14 -12.04 16.31
C ARG A 90 -17.33 -13.31 16.04
N GLU A 91 -17.39 -14.30 16.92
CA GLU A 91 -16.70 -15.58 16.73
C GLU A 91 -17.17 -16.31 15.46
N ALA A 92 -18.48 -16.37 15.22
CA ALA A 92 -19.05 -16.99 14.02
C ALA A 92 -18.64 -16.26 12.72
N LEU A 93 -18.51 -14.93 12.79
CA LEU A 93 -17.99 -14.12 11.68
C LEU A 93 -16.51 -14.36 11.43
N GLU A 94 -15.69 -14.44 12.48
CA GLU A 94 -14.27 -14.77 12.39
C GLU A 94 -14.06 -16.17 11.81
N GLU A 95 -14.81 -17.17 12.29
CA GLU A 95 -14.75 -18.55 11.79
C GLU A 95 -15.19 -18.64 10.32
N ALA A 96 -16.30 -17.98 9.96
CA ALA A 96 -16.74 -17.91 8.58
C ALA A 96 -15.69 -17.22 7.69
N GLY A 97 -15.08 -16.13 8.15
CA GLY A 97 -13.99 -15.44 7.45
C GLY A 97 -12.77 -16.34 7.24
N LEU A 98 -12.31 -17.03 8.27
CA LEU A 98 -11.19 -17.97 8.22
C LEU A 98 -11.46 -19.15 7.29
N SER A 99 -12.72 -19.60 7.16
CA SER A 99 -13.08 -20.67 6.22
C SER A 99 -13.09 -20.22 4.75
N GLU A 100 -13.22 -18.91 4.50
CA GLU A 100 -13.27 -18.34 3.15
C GLU A 100 -11.88 -18.02 2.60
N VAL A 101 -10.90 -17.69 3.44
CA VAL A 101 -9.52 -17.40 3.02
C VAL A 101 -8.90 -18.56 2.23
N PRO A 102 -8.88 -19.82 2.73
CA PRO A 102 -8.33 -20.96 1.97
C PRO A 102 -9.07 -21.22 0.65
N ARG A 103 -10.36 -20.86 0.55
CA ARG A 103 -11.15 -21.01 -0.69
C ARG A 103 -10.71 -20.00 -1.76
N LEU A 104 -10.39 -18.78 -1.35
CA LEU A 104 -9.86 -17.72 -2.21
C LEU A 104 -8.41 -17.99 -2.62
N GLU A 105 -7.61 -18.56 -1.72
CA GLU A 105 -6.22 -18.92 -1.94
C GLU A 105 -6.03 -20.22 -2.75
N LYS A 106 -7.08 -21.04 -2.87
CA LYS A 106 -7.03 -22.32 -3.58
C LYS A 106 -6.42 -22.12 -4.98
N ARG A 107 -5.38 -22.87 -5.34
CA ARG A 107 -4.65 -22.78 -6.63
C ARG A 107 -3.74 -21.55 -6.81
N LEU A 108 -3.76 -20.54 -5.92
CA LEU A 108 -2.73 -19.49 -5.92
C LEU A 108 -1.36 -20.07 -5.53
N ASN A 109 -1.33 -21.02 -4.58
CA ASN A 109 -0.12 -21.75 -4.21
C ASN A 109 0.49 -22.51 -5.40
N LEU A 110 -0.34 -23.11 -6.26
CA LEU A 110 0.14 -23.79 -7.47
C LEU A 110 0.83 -22.79 -8.41
N LEU A 111 0.24 -21.60 -8.59
CA LEU A 111 0.82 -20.53 -9.40
C LEU A 111 2.17 -20.07 -8.82
N ALA A 112 2.25 -19.90 -7.50
CA ALA A 112 3.47 -19.53 -6.80
C ALA A 112 4.55 -20.61 -6.93
N THR A 113 4.20 -21.89 -6.84
CA THR A 113 5.12 -23.01 -7.06
C THR A 113 5.64 -23.02 -8.50
N ILE A 114 4.78 -22.83 -9.50
CA ILE A 114 5.21 -22.75 -10.91
C ILE A 114 6.14 -21.54 -11.13
N SER A 115 5.86 -20.38 -10.51
CA SER A 115 6.75 -19.22 -10.58
C SER A 115 8.14 -19.51 -10.02
N LYS A 116 8.23 -20.27 -8.93
CA LYS A 116 9.50 -20.62 -8.27
C LYS A 116 10.26 -21.72 -9.04
N LEU A 117 9.55 -22.68 -9.63
CA LEU A 117 10.17 -23.79 -10.37
C LEU A 117 10.57 -23.42 -11.80
N SER A 118 9.89 -22.46 -12.43
CA SER A 118 10.14 -22.07 -13.82
C SER A 118 11.60 -21.64 -14.09
N PRO A 119 12.26 -20.80 -13.26
CA PRO A 119 13.67 -20.47 -13.44
C PRO A 119 14.59 -21.68 -13.26
N LEU A 120 14.27 -22.59 -12.33
CA LEU A 120 15.04 -23.81 -12.09
C LEU A 120 14.97 -24.76 -13.28
N LEU A 121 13.80 -24.87 -13.91
CA LEU A 121 13.63 -25.64 -15.16
C LEU A 121 14.36 -24.99 -16.34
N GLY A 122 14.37 -23.66 -16.43
CA GLY A 122 15.18 -22.92 -17.41
C GLY A 122 16.68 -23.16 -17.23
N LEU A 123 17.16 -23.13 -15.98
CA LEU A 123 18.54 -23.45 -15.63
C LEU A 123 18.89 -24.91 -15.97
N LEU A 124 18.03 -25.87 -15.65
CA LEU A 124 18.21 -27.28 -16.04
C LEU A 124 18.34 -27.43 -17.57
N GLY A 125 17.52 -26.71 -18.33
CA GLY A 125 17.61 -26.66 -19.79
C GLY A 125 18.97 -26.15 -20.28
N THR A 126 19.55 -25.15 -19.62
CA THR A 126 20.89 -24.65 -19.98
C THR A 126 21.99 -25.68 -19.73
N VAL A 127 21.95 -26.36 -18.57
CA VAL A 127 22.93 -27.38 -18.20
C VAL A 127 22.88 -28.54 -19.19
N LEU A 128 21.69 -29.02 -19.54
CA LEU A 128 21.54 -30.10 -20.51
C LEU A 128 21.99 -29.71 -21.92
N GLY A 129 21.74 -28.48 -22.36
CA GLY A 129 22.23 -27.97 -23.65
C GLY A 129 23.76 -27.88 -23.69
N LEU A 130 24.38 -27.38 -22.61
CA LEU A 130 25.84 -27.33 -22.49
C LEU A 130 26.48 -28.72 -22.45
N VAL A 131 25.89 -29.67 -21.71
CA VAL A 131 26.39 -31.07 -21.68
C VAL A 131 26.37 -31.68 -23.08
N ARG A 132 25.29 -31.50 -23.85
CA ARG A 132 25.22 -31.99 -25.23
C ARG A 132 26.27 -31.34 -26.14
N ALA A 133 26.45 -30.04 -26.01
CA ALA A 133 27.47 -29.31 -26.75
C ALA A 133 28.88 -29.88 -26.48
N PHE A 134 29.23 -30.15 -25.21
CA PHE A 134 30.51 -30.74 -24.85
C PHE A 134 30.66 -32.21 -25.29
N MET A 135 29.60 -33.02 -25.19
CA MET A 135 29.62 -34.40 -25.70
C MET A 135 29.84 -34.44 -27.22
N GLN A 136 29.28 -33.50 -27.97
CA GLN A 136 29.53 -33.39 -29.41
C GLN A 136 30.98 -33.03 -29.73
N ILE A 137 31.59 -32.14 -28.94
CA ILE A 137 33.03 -31.81 -29.06
C ILE A 137 33.89 -33.04 -28.78
N GLU A 138 33.57 -33.79 -27.72
CA GLU A 138 34.28 -35.02 -27.36
C GLU A 138 34.20 -36.09 -28.46
N GLN A 139 33.03 -36.28 -29.06
CA GLN A 139 32.80 -37.28 -30.10
C GLN A 139 33.37 -36.89 -31.47
N ALA A 140 33.31 -35.60 -31.83
CA ALA A 140 33.73 -35.12 -33.16
C ALA A 140 35.20 -34.66 -33.22
N GLY A 141 35.85 -34.41 -32.08
CA GLY A 141 37.23 -33.94 -32.02
C GLY A 141 37.46 -32.66 -32.82
N LEU A 142 38.52 -32.61 -33.64
CA LEU A 142 38.89 -31.47 -34.50
C LEU A 142 37.89 -31.19 -35.64
N ASN A 143 36.95 -32.09 -35.93
CA ASN A 143 35.94 -31.95 -36.99
C ASN A 143 34.57 -31.47 -36.46
N ALA A 144 34.49 -31.02 -35.21
CA ALA A 144 33.27 -30.49 -34.63
C ALA A 144 32.71 -29.33 -35.48
N HIS A 145 31.53 -29.55 -36.08
CA HIS A 145 30.86 -28.54 -36.88
C HIS A 145 30.32 -27.42 -35.98
N VAL A 146 30.89 -26.22 -36.10
CA VAL A 146 30.51 -25.02 -35.32
C VAL A 146 29.01 -24.72 -35.36
N GLY A 147 28.33 -25.07 -36.45
CA GLY A 147 26.89 -24.89 -36.61
C GLY A 147 26.04 -25.75 -35.65
N GLN A 148 26.44 -26.98 -35.34
CA GLN A 148 25.73 -27.84 -34.39
C GLN A 148 26.00 -27.41 -32.94
N LEU A 149 27.23 -27.01 -32.64
CA LEU A 149 27.60 -26.47 -31.34
C LEU A 149 26.82 -25.19 -30.99
N SER A 150 26.70 -24.29 -31.97
CA SER A 150 25.97 -23.03 -31.81
C SER A 150 24.47 -23.27 -31.62
N HIS A 151 23.92 -24.35 -32.18
CA HIS A 151 22.52 -24.74 -31.99
C HIS A 151 22.22 -25.15 -30.53
N ASP A 152 23.05 -26.01 -29.95
CA ASP A 152 22.84 -26.53 -28.59
C ASP A 152 23.01 -25.43 -27.52
N VAL A 153 23.95 -24.51 -27.73
CA VAL A 153 24.15 -23.33 -26.87
C VAL A 153 22.98 -22.35 -27.02
N TRP A 154 22.48 -22.15 -28.24
CA TRP A 154 21.31 -21.30 -28.49
C TRP A 154 20.03 -21.86 -27.84
N GLN A 155 19.83 -23.18 -27.90
CA GLN A 155 18.77 -23.90 -27.22
C GLN A 155 18.81 -23.67 -25.69
N ALA A 156 20.00 -23.77 -25.09
CA ALA A 156 20.21 -23.53 -23.67
C ALA A 156 19.76 -22.10 -23.28
N LEU A 157 20.21 -21.08 -24.00
CA LEU A 157 19.89 -19.67 -23.71
C LEU A 157 18.39 -19.36 -23.82
N ILE A 158 17.72 -19.95 -24.81
CA ILE A 158 16.27 -19.81 -24.98
C ILE A 158 15.49 -20.40 -23.78
N CYS A 159 15.90 -21.56 -23.27
CA CYS A 159 15.22 -22.19 -22.13
C CYS A 159 15.32 -21.31 -20.87
N MET A 160 16.47 -20.68 -20.64
CA MET A 160 16.65 -19.73 -19.55
C MET A 160 15.76 -18.49 -19.73
N ALA A 161 15.77 -17.89 -20.92
CA ALA A 161 14.95 -16.73 -21.22
C ALA A 161 13.45 -17.01 -21.03
N ALA A 162 12.98 -18.19 -21.45
CA ALA A 162 11.60 -18.63 -21.26
C ALA A 162 11.26 -18.85 -19.77
N GLY A 163 12.16 -19.51 -19.01
CA GLY A 163 11.99 -19.73 -17.58
C GLY A 163 11.90 -18.43 -16.78
N LEU A 164 12.73 -17.45 -17.12
CA LEU A 164 12.71 -16.09 -16.55
C LEU A 164 11.48 -15.29 -16.98
N ALA A 165 11.02 -15.41 -18.22
CA ALA A 165 9.83 -14.68 -18.68
C ALA A 165 8.56 -15.12 -17.91
N VAL A 166 8.37 -16.43 -17.72
CA VAL A 166 7.24 -16.98 -16.97
C VAL A 166 7.31 -16.57 -15.50
N ALA A 167 8.49 -16.63 -14.88
CA ALA A 167 8.69 -16.22 -13.49
C ALA A 167 8.53 -14.70 -13.30
N GLY A 168 9.10 -13.90 -14.21
CA GLY A 168 9.08 -12.44 -14.15
C GLY A 168 7.68 -11.86 -14.26
N VAL A 169 6.83 -12.41 -15.14
CA VAL A 169 5.43 -11.97 -15.27
C VAL A 169 4.61 -12.28 -14.00
N LEU A 170 4.80 -13.46 -13.42
CA LEU A 170 4.10 -13.87 -12.20
C LEU A 170 4.60 -13.10 -10.96
N TRP A 171 5.92 -12.91 -10.84
CA TRP A 171 6.54 -12.13 -9.78
C TRP A 171 6.16 -10.65 -9.86
N TRP A 172 6.18 -10.02 -11.04
CA TRP A 172 5.81 -8.61 -11.22
C TRP A 172 4.37 -8.31 -10.78
N ARG A 173 3.45 -9.27 -10.97
CA ARG A 173 2.06 -9.12 -10.53
C ARG A 173 1.88 -9.39 -9.05
N ALA A 174 2.59 -10.37 -8.47
CA ALA A 174 2.54 -10.68 -7.04
C ALA A 174 3.29 -9.64 -6.17
N ALA A 175 4.37 -9.06 -6.68
CA ALA A 175 5.17 -8.04 -5.99
C ALA A 175 4.49 -6.65 -5.95
N ARG A 176 3.38 -6.46 -6.69
CA ARG A 176 2.50 -5.32 -6.45
C ARG A 176 1.68 -5.62 -5.20
N GLY A 177 2.27 -5.37 -4.03
CA GLY A 177 1.53 -5.26 -2.78
C GLY A 177 0.36 -4.26 -2.90
N PRO A 178 -0.52 -4.18 -1.89
CA PRO A 178 -1.73 -3.37 -1.96
C PRO A 178 -1.41 -1.92 -2.34
N SER A 179 -2.18 -1.39 -3.29
CA SER A 179 -2.06 0.00 -3.70
C SER A 179 -2.36 0.94 -2.53
N GLY A 180 -1.86 2.18 -2.56
CA GLY A 180 -2.17 3.14 -1.51
C GLY A 180 -3.66 3.38 -1.30
N ALA A 181 -4.47 3.28 -2.36
CA ALA A 181 -5.92 3.32 -2.28
C ALA A 181 -6.51 2.14 -1.49
N GLU A 182 -5.94 0.95 -1.62
CA GLU A 182 -6.38 -0.25 -0.88
C GLU A 182 -5.99 -0.16 0.60
N LEU A 183 -4.78 0.30 0.92
CA LEU A 183 -4.36 0.53 2.31
C LEU A 183 -5.22 1.61 2.98
N ALA A 184 -5.51 2.70 2.26
CA ALA A 184 -6.35 3.77 2.79
C ALA A 184 -7.80 3.32 3.04
N ARG A 185 -8.30 2.32 2.31
CA ARG A 185 -9.64 1.76 2.54
C ARG A 185 -9.77 1.01 3.85
N TRP A 186 -8.66 0.56 4.46
CA TRP A 186 -8.71 -0.18 5.72
C TRP A 186 -8.78 0.73 6.95
N LEU A 187 -8.59 2.04 6.74
CA LEU A 187 -8.73 3.05 7.76
C LEU A 187 -10.21 3.37 8.01
N PRO A 188 -10.58 3.75 9.24
CA PRO A 188 -11.97 4.06 9.58
C PRO A 188 -12.45 5.31 8.83
N ASP A 189 -13.75 5.37 8.51
CA ASP A 189 -14.39 6.50 7.83
C ASP A 189 -14.68 7.64 8.82
N GLN A 190 -13.62 8.27 9.32
CA GLN A 190 -13.68 9.38 10.27
C GLN A 190 -12.98 10.62 9.68
N ALA A 191 -13.42 11.80 10.09
CA ALA A 191 -12.75 13.04 9.72
C ALA A 191 -11.37 13.10 10.40
N GLY A 192 -10.31 13.05 9.61
CA GLY A 192 -8.93 13.06 10.08
C GLY A 192 -7.95 13.39 8.96
N PHE A 193 -6.71 13.69 9.33
CA PHE A 193 -5.60 13.86 8.42
C PHE A 193 -5.19 12.49 7.89
N LEU A 194 -5.34 12.27 6.58
CA LEU A 194 -4.98 11.02 5.93
C LEU A 194 -3.66 11.17 5.19
N LEU A 195 -2.60 10.54 5.71
CA LEU A 195 -1.27 10.50 5.12
C LEU A 195 -1.06 9.18 4.39
N TYR A 196 -0.40 9.21 3.25
CA TYR A 196 0.12 8.03 2.56
C TYR A 196 1.56 8.25 2.14
N ALA A 197 2.39 7.22 2.29
CA ALA A 197 3.76 7.20 1.80
C ALA A 197 4.13 5.83 1.21
N ASP A 198 4.81 5.84 0.05
CA ASP A 198 5.44 4.69 -0.60
C ASP A 198 6.94 4.72 -0.29
N PHE A 199 7.33 3.98 0.75
CA PHE A 199 8.72 3.88 1.20
C PHE A 199 9.61 3.21 0.15
N GLY A 200 9.07 2.33 -0.70
CA GLY A 200 9.80 1.74 -1.81
C GLY A 200 10.30 2.79 -2.80
N VAL A 201 9.40 3.70 -3.24
CA VAL A 201 9.76 4.79 -4.17
C VAL A 201 10.64 5.84 -3.48
N LEU A 202 10.36 6.19 -2.22
CA LEU A 202 11.18 7.15 -1.46
C LEU A 202 12.60 6.63 -1.22
N ARG A 203 12.76 5.33 -0.96
CA ARG A 203 14.07 4.66 -0.82
C ARG A 203 14.81 4.63 -2.15
N ALA A 204 14.14 4.22 -3.24
CA ALA A 204 14.75 4.13 -4.57
C ALA A 204 15.18 5.49 -5.13
N SER A 205 14.47 6.57 -4.77
CA SER A 205 14.81 7.94 -5.17
C SER A 205 15.86 8.62 -4.28
N GLY A 206 16.27 7.97 -3.18
CA GLY A 206 17.19 8.53 -2.20
C GLY A 206 16.58 9.61 -1.30
N VAL A 207 15.31 9.98 -1.50
CA VAL A 207 14.61 10.98 -0.67
C VAL A 207 14.45 10.49 0.76
N LEU A 208 14.19 9.19 0.96
CA LEU A 208 14.07 8.61 2.29
C LEU A 208 15.36 8.85 3.11
N ALA A 209 16.53 8.58 2.55
CA ALA A 209 17.81 8.80 3.22
C ALA A 209 18.09 10.28 3.53
N MET A 210 17.41 11.21 2.84
CA MET A 210 17.54 12.63 3.13
C MET A 210 16.67 13.05 4.32
N ILE A 211 15.43 12.55 4.40
CA ILE A 211 14.47 12.89 5.46
C ILE A 211 14.55 12.00 6.71
N ASP A 212 15.27 10.88 6.60
CA ASP A 212 15.47 9.96 7.72
C ASP A 212 16.31 10.63 8.80
N ALA A 213 15.85 10.53 10.05
CA ALA A 213 16.58 11.08 11.17
C ALA A 213 17.90 10.29 11.34
N PRO A 214 19.04 10.97 11.57
CA PRO A 214 20.28 10.28 11.89
C PRO A 214 20.08 9.39 13.12
N ASP A 215 20.79 8.27 13.19
CA ASP A 215 20.61 7.27 14.27
C ASP A 215 20.69 7.87 15.67
N SER A 216 21.49 8.92 15.86
CA SER A 216 21.62 9.66 17.12
C SER A 216 20.39 10.47 17.52
N ALA A 217 19.52 10.84 16.58
CA ALA A 217 18.29 11.61 16.80
C ALA A 217 17.06 10.71 16.95
N ARG A 218 17.20 9.39 16.79
CA ARG A 218 16.09 8.43 16.93
C ARG A 218 15.72 8.21 18.39
N GLU A 219 14.42 8.22 18.66
CA GLU A 219 13.88 7.94 19.99
C GLU A 219 14.37 6.59 20.53
N GLN A 220 14.61 6.52 21.84
CA GLN A 220 15.12 5.30 22.49
C GLN A 220 14.14 4.13 22.31
N ASP A 221 12.84 4.39 22.43
CA ASP A 221 11.79 3.38 22.29
C ASP A 221 11.82 2.71 20.91
N TYR A 222 12.07 3.48 19.85
CA TYR A 222 12.21 2.94 18.50
C TYR A 222 13.48 2.09 18.38
N ARG A 223 14.61 2.53 18.95
CA ARG A 223 15.86 1.75 18.91
C ARG A 223 15.73 0.42 19.65
N ASP A 224 15.08 0.40 20.82
CA ASP A 224 14.76 -0.82 21.56
C ASP A 224 13.85 -1.75 20.74
N PHE A 225 12.83 -1.19 20.09
CA PHE A 225 11.93 -1.95 19.22
C PHE A 225 12.68 -2.60 18.05
N VAL A 226 13.54 -1.84 17.36
CA VAL A 226 14.37 -2.36 16.25
C VAL A 226 15.32 -3.44 16.76
N ALA A 227 15.94 -3.26 17.93
CA ALA A 227 16.88 -4.23 18.49
C ALA A 227 16.23 -5.59 18.80
N VAL A 228 14.98 -5.60 19.29
CA VAL A 228 14.27 -6.83 19.64
C VAL A 228 13.58 -7.46 18.42
N THR A 229 12.91 -6.66 17.61
CA THR A 229 12.10 -7.18 16.50
C THR A 229 12.91 -7.37 15.22
N GLY A 230 14.01 -6.64 15.07
CA GLY A 230 14.78 -6.53 13.84
C GLY A 230 14.08 -5.74 12.73
N PHE A 231 12.88 -5.19 12.99
CA PHE A 231 12.13 -4.41 12.02
C PHE A 231 12.67 -2.99 11.96
N ASP A 232 13.06 -2.55 10.77
CA ASP A 232 13.52 -1.18 10.52
C ASP A 232 12.63 -0.56 9.44
N TYR A 233 11.91 0.52 9.75
CA TYR A 233 11.00 1.13 8.77
C TYR A 233 11.71 1.55 7.49
N ALA A 234 12.98 1.96 7.57
CA ALA A 234 13.70 2.46 6.41
C ALA A 234 13.95 1.33 5.41
N ARG A 235 14.09 0.09 5.90
CA ARG A 235 14.38 -1.11 5.12
C ARG A 235 13.15 -1.94 4.82
N ASP A 236 12.30 -2.17 5.81
CA ASP A 236 11.28 -3.23 5.82
C ASP A 236 9.86 -2.74 5.54
N LEU A 237 9.59 -1.44 5.69
CA LEU A 237 8.32 -0.84 5.33
C LEU A 237 8.29 -0.57 3.82
N ASP A 238 7.23 -0.98 3.13
CA ASP A 238 7.06 -0.73 1.70
C ASP A 238 6.08 0.41 1.45
N ARG A 239 4.91 0.39 2.11
CA ARG A 239 3.89 1.45 2.00
C ARG A 239 3.15 1.62 3.32
N VAL A 240 2.66 2.81 3.57
CA VAL A 240 1.84 3.11 4.74
C VAL A 240 0.73 4.09 4.38
N ALA A 241 -0.45 3.84 4.94
CA ALA A 241 -1.53 4.81 5.03
C ALA A 241 -1.84 5.03 6.51
N ALA A 242 -1.87 6.29 6.95
CA ALA A 242 -2.12 6.66 8.33
C ALA A 242 -3.25 7.70 8.42
N LEU A 243 -4.17 7.53 9.36
CA LEU A 243 -5.24 8.48 9.67
C LEU A 243 -5.04 9.01 11.09
N LEU A 244 -4.82 10.32 11.22
CA LEU A 244 -4.79 11.01 12.50
C LEU A 244 -6.10 11.77 12.71
N THR A 245 -6.83 11.41 13.75
CA THR A 245 -8.10 12.07 14.10
C THR A 245 -7.86 13.29 14.99
N PRO A 246 -8.79 14.27 15.02
CA PRO A 246 -8.73 15.41 15.95
C PRO A 246 -8.75 15.00 17.41
N ALA A 247 -9.33 13.83 17.71
CA ALA A 247 -9.31 13.25 19.04
C ALA A 247 -7.92 12.74 19.45
N GLY A 248 -6.94 12.73 18.54
CA GLY A 248 -5.59 12.22 18.77
C GLY A 248 -5.45 10.69 18.60
N ASP A 249 -6.48 10.00 18.09
CA ASP A 249 -6.34 8.61 17.67
C ASP A 249 -5.54 8.52 16.36
N LEU A 250 -4.58 7.60 16.31
CA LEU A 250 -3.78 7.30 15.14
C LEU A 250 -4.09 5.90 14.64
N TRP A 251 -4.42 5.77 13.36
CA TRP A 251 -4.73 4.50 12.71
C TRP A 251 -3.77 4.31 11.56
N ILE A 252 -3.18 3.13 11.42
CA ILE A 252 -2.14 2.84 10.44
C ILE A 252 -2.46 1.51 9.75
N SER A 253 -2.46 1.54 8.42
CA SER A 253 -2.44 0.34 7.58
C SER A 253 -1.15 0.35 6.78
N ALA A 254 -0.28 -0.63 7.03
CA ALA A 254 1.07 -0.67 6.50
C ALA A 254 1.34 -1.98 5.78
N SER A 255 1.99 -1.93 4.62
CA SER A 255 2.52 -3.12 3.96
C SER A 255 4.05 -3.17 4.05
N GLY A 256 4.61 -4.34 4.30
CA GLY A 256 6.04 -4.54 4.47
C GLY A 256 6.39 -5.92 5.03
N ARG A 257 7.67 -6.11 5.37
CA ARG A 257 8.19 -7.39 5.86
C ARG A 257 8.02 -7.51 7.37
N PHE A 258 6.80 -7.81 7.81
CA PHE A 258 6.48 -7.99 9.22
C PHE A 258 6.74 -9.44 9.66
N HIS A 259 7.26 -9.60 10.88
CA HIS A 259 7.47 -10.91 11.51
C HIS A 259 6.52 -11.04 12.71
N PRO A 260 5.33 -11.65 12.54
CA PRO A 260 4.27 -11.63 13.55
C PRO A 260 4.69 -12.23 14.89
N GLU A 261 5.52 -13.27 14.84
CA GLU A 261 6.07 -13.93 16.03
C GLU A 261 6.94 -12.98 16.86
N LYS A 262 7.82 -12.22 16.21
CA LYS A 262 8.70 -11.25 16.89
C LYS A 262 7.93 -10.06 17.44
N LEU A 263 6.94 -9.57 16.69
CA LEU A 263 6.05 -8.50 17.15
C LEU A 263 5.25 -8.94 18.38
N SER A 264 4.69 -10.15 18.34
CA SER A 264 3.94 -10.72 19.48
C SER A 264 4.83 -10.92 20.70
N ALA A 265 6.05 -11.43 20.51
CA ALA A 265 7.04 -11.58 21.58
C ALA A 265 7.43 -10.23 22.21
N TYR A 266 7.59 -9.19 21.40
CA TYR A 266 7.85 -7.83 21.88
C TYR A 266 6.67 -7.27 22.69
N ALA A 267 5.42 -7.50 22.26
CA ALA A 267 4.25 -7.08 23.03
C ALA A 267 4.26 -7.73 24.42
N LEU A 268 4.46 -9.04 24.47
CA LEU A 268 4.45 -9.82 25.71
C LEU A 268 5.60 -9.42 26.64
N SER A 269 6.80 -9.13 26.11
CA SER A 269 7.93 -8.69 26.94
C SER A 269 7.73 -7.30 27.55
N ARG A 270 6.89 -6.46 26.93
CA ARG A 270 6.49 -5.13 27.43
C ARG A 270 5.19 -5.17 28.26
N GLY A 271 4.74 -6.34 28.71
CA GLY A 271 3.54 -6.49 29.53
C GLY A 271 2.21 -6.39 28.77
N GLY A 272 2.26 -6.45 27.44
CA GLY A 272 1.10 -6.50 26.57
C GLY A 272 0.38 -7.86 26.58
N ARG A 273 -0.69 -7.96 25.81
CA ARG A 273 -1.51 -9.16 25.64
C ARG A 273 -1.72 -9.45 24.17
N CYS A 274 -1.67 -10.72 23.78
CA CYS A 274 -1.95 -11.16 22.42
C CYS A 274 -3.01 -12.26 22.43
N VAL A 275 -4.10 -12.09 21.67
CA VAL A 275 -5.20 -13.04 21.56
C VAL A 275 -5.62 -13.15 20.09
N ARG A 276 -5.61 -14.37 19.53
CA ARG A 276 -6.01 -14.65 18.13
C ARG A 276 -5.36 -13.70 17.10
N GLY A 277 -4.06 -13.38 17.27
CA GLY A 277 -3.29 -12.52 16.37
C GLY A 277 -3.46 -11.01 16.60
N LEU A 278 -4.40 -10.58 17.45
CA LEU A 278 -4.49 -9.20 17.92
C LEU A 278 -3.59 -9.04 19.13
N CYS A 279 -2.63 -8.12 19.06
CA CYS A 279 -1.76 -7.76 20.17
C CYS A 279 -2.05 -6.34 20.64
N THR A 280 -1.94 -6.12 21.95
CA THR A 280 -2.20 -4.83 22.61
C THR A 280 -1.12 -4.57 23.64
N MET A 281 -0.61 -3.34 23.71
CA MET A 281 0.32 -2.89 24.73
C MET A 281 0.04 -1.44 25.14
N GLN A 282 0.60 -1.02 26.26
CA GLN A 282 0.49 0.37 26.70
C GLN A 282 1.34 1.27 25.80
N GLY A 283 0.77 2.39 25.36
CA GLY A 283 1.50 3.42 24.63
C GLY A 283 2.26 4.36 25.56
N SER A 284 2.94 5.35 24.97
CA SER A 284 3.74 6.34 25.71
C SER A 284 2.90 7.22 26.66
N SER A 285 1.59 7.34 26.40
CA SER A 285 0.63 8.02 27.28
C SER A 285 -0.22 7.00 28.03
N PRO A 286 -0.45 7.15 29.36
CA PRO A 286 -1.19 6.16 30.16
C PRO A 286 -2.62 5.89 29.67
N SER A 287 -3.25 6.89 29.03
CA SER A 287 -4.61 6.84 28.48
C SER A 287 -4.70 6.26 27.08
N ARG A 288 -3.58 5.88 26.46
CA ARG A 288 -3.51 5.38 25.08
C ARG A 288 -2.91 3.98 25.05
N GLN A 289 -3.54 3.09 24.30
CA GLN A 289 -3.04 1.77 24.01
C GLN A 289 -2.65 1.66 22.55
N ILE A 290 -1.61 0.88 22.29
CA ILE A 290 -1.17 0.48 20.96
C ILE A 290 -1.74 -0.91 20.73
N SER A 291 -2.56 -1.06 19.69
CA SER A 291 -3.10 -2.34 19.25
C SER A 291 -2.67 -2.61 17.82
N TRP A 292 -2.39 -3.86 17.47
CA TRP A 292 -2.12 -4.26 16.09
C TRP A 292 -2.60 -5.67 15.80
N LEU A 293 -2.94 -5.88 14.53
CA LEU A 293 -3.46 -7.13 14.01
C LEU A 293 -2.81 -7.41 12.66
N ASP A 294 -2.21 -8.58 12.53
CA ASP A 294 -1.76 -9.10 11.24
C ASP A 294 -2.99 -9.37 10.35
N ALA A 295 -3.02 -8.76 9.17
CA ALA A 295 -4.09 -8.93 8.20
C ALA A 295 -3.76 -9.98 7.12
N GLY A 296 -2.61 -10.64 7.22
CA GLY A 296 -2.07 -11.58 6.23
C GLY A 296 -1.34 -10.88 5.09
N GLY A 297 -0.46 -11.62 4.41
CA GLY A 297 0.12 -11.23 3.12
C GLY A 297 0.85 -9.88 3.14
N ASP A 298 1.77 -9.70 4.09
CA ASP A 298 2.62 -8.51 4.26
C ASP A 298 1.92 -7.26 4.78
N VAL A 299 0.69 -7.33 5.31
CA VAL A 299 -0.04 -6.14 5.80
C VAL A 299 -0.30 -6.16 7.31
N LEU A 300 0.14 -5.09 7.98
CA LEU A 300 -0.07 -4.84 9.40
C LEU A 300 -1.08 -3.70 9.59
N ARG A 301 -2.10 -3.96 10.42
CA ARG A 301 -3.03 -2.93 10.91
C ARG A 301 -2.61 -2.55 12.32
N LEU A 302 -2.44 -1.26 12.59
CA LEU A 302 -2.04 -0.74 13.89
C LEU A 302 -2.91 0.44 14.26
N ALA A 303 -3.28 0.57 15.52
CA ALA A 303 -4.01 1.72 16.03
C ALA A 303 -3.47 2.13 17.40
N VAL A 304 -3.32 3.44 17.61
CA VAL A 304 -3.05 4.08 18.89
C VAL A 304 -4.31 4.81 19.32
N SER A 305 -5.04 4.25 20.26
CA SER A 305 -6.34 4.77 20.71
C SER A 305 -6.59 4.46 22.18
N ALA A 306 -7.62 5.06 22.77
CA ALA A 306 -8.10 4.64 24.09
C ALA A 306 -8.73 3.23 24.05
N ASP A 307 -9.22 2.80 22.89
CA ASP A 307 -9.77 1.45 22.69
C ASP A 307 -8.64 0.43 22.43
N PRO A 308 -8.45 -0.58 23.29
CA PRO A 308 -7.46 -1.65 23.07
C PRO A 308 -7.77 -2.52 21.86
N LEU A 309 -9.01 -2.53 21.35
CA LEU A 309 -9.41 -3.35 20.21
C LEU A 309 -9.47 -2.57 18.89
N ALA A 310 -8.97 -1.33 18.88
CA ALA A 310 -9.02 -0.43 17.73
C ALA A 310 -8.49 -1.12 16.44
N ALA A 311 -7.31 -1.73 16.45
CA ALA A 311 -6.79 -2.37 15.24
C ALA A 311 -7.68 -3.51 14.69
N ALA A 312 -8.51 -4.14 15.52
CA ALA A 312 -9.40 -5.22 15.10
C ALA A 312 -10.65 -4.73 14.35
N VAL A 313 -11.08 -3.48 14.58
CA VAL A 313 -12.22 -2.87 13.87
C VAL A 313 -11.81 -2.24 12.53
N MET A 314 -10.51 -2.15 12.26
CA MET A 314 -10.01 -1.79 10.93
C MET A 314 -10.39 -2.87 9.92
N GLY A 315 -11.00 -2.50 8.81
CA GLY A 315 -11.45 -3.42 7.78
C GLY A 315 -11.74 -2.69 6.48
N PRO A 316 -11.96 -3.40 5.37
CA PRO A 316 -12.20 -2.79 4.07
C PRO A 316 -13.46 -1.91 4.11
N GLY A 317 -13.23 -0.61 4.23
CA GLY A 317 -14.24 0.44 4.21
C GLY A 317 -14.72 0.76 2.80
N GLN A 318 -15.62 1.74 2.74
CA GLN A 318 -16.16 2.25 1.49
C GLN A 318 -15.05 2.83 0.62
N PRO A 319 -15.14 2.67 -0.72
CA PRO A 319 -14.19 3.32 -1.63
C PRO A 319 -14.22 4.84 -1.40
N ALA A 320 -13.03 5.45 -1.37
CA ALA A 320 -12.91 6.89 -1.25
C ALA A 320 -13.71 7.58 -2.37
N ARG A 321 -14.47 8.63 -2.03
CA ARG A 321 -15.27 9.41 -3.00
C ARG A 321 -14.42 9.98 -4.15
N ARG A 322 -13.13 10.20 -3.92
CA ARG A 322 -12.15 10.61 -4.93
C ARG A 322 -10.95 9.68 -4.87
N ALA A 323 -10.43 9.34 -6.05
CA ALA A 323 -9.22 8.55 -6.16
C ALA A 323 -8.03 9.33 -5.59
N PRO A 324 -7.19 8.72 -4.75
CA PRO A 324 -5.99 9.37 -4.25
C PRO A 324 -5.02 9.68 -5.41
N PRO A 325 -4.18 10.72 -5.28
CA PRO A 325 -3.18 11.04 -6.28
C PRO A 325 -2.17 9.89 -6.41
N LYS A 326 -1.65 9.70 -7.64
CA LYS A 326 -0.62 8.69 -7.95
C LYS A 326 0.78 9.23 -7.62
N SER A 327 0.94 9.79 -6.43
CA SER A 327 2.22 10.29 -5.92
C SER A 327 2.77 9.36 -4.83
N PRO A 328 4.11 9.31 -4.66
CA PRO A 328 4.73 8.47 -3.63
C PRO A 328 4.49 8.99 -2.21
N LEU A 329 4.08 10.25 -2.05
CA LEU A 329 3.75 10.85 -0.77
C LEU A 329 2.59 11.83 -0.98
N TRP A 330 1.54 11.69 -0.18
CA TRP A 330 0.43 12.63 -0.17
C TRP A 330 -0.27 12.70 1.19
N LEU A 331 -0.82 13.86 1.49
CA LEU A 331 -1.57 14.19 2.69
C LEU A 331 -2.92 14.79 2.29
N ARG A 332 -4.01 14.20 2.77
CA ARG A 332 -5.37 14.70 2.57
C ARG A 332 -5.92 15.24 3.88
N ILE A 333 -6.43 16.46 3.81
CA ILE A 333 -7.01 17.19 4.93
C ILE A 333 -8.48 17.48 4.59
N PRO A 334 -9.44 16.91 5.32
CA PRO A 334 -10.86 17.18 5.07
C PRO A 334 -11.20 18.64 5.41
N GLY A 335 -12.15 19.23 4.68
CA GLY A 335 -12.52 20.64 4.82
C GLY A 335 -12.97 21.04 6.24
N ALA A 336 -13.52 20.10 7.01
CA ALA A 336 -13.88 20.31 8.41
C ALA A 336 -12.67 20.67 9.30
N LEU A 337 -11.47 20.20 8.94
CA LEU A 337 -10.23 20.42 9.68
C LEU A 337 -9.42 21.61 9.15
N LEU A 338 -9.76 22.17 8.00
CA LEU A 338 -9.10 23.38 7.48
C LEU A 338 -9.37 24.61 8.35
N LYS A 339 -10.39 24.57 9.21
CA LYS A 339 -10.70 25.61 10.20
C LYS A 339 -9.99 25.42 11.54
N ALA A 340 -9.60 24.19 11.86
CA ALA A 340 -9.04 23.84 13.15
C ALA A 340 -7.53 24.02 13.10
N GLY A 341 -7.03 25.11 13.69
CA GLY A 341 -5.59 25.32 13.91
C GLY A 341 -5.00 24.46 15.03
N ASP A 342 -5.82 23.63 15.68
CA ASP A 342 -5.44 22.83 16.84
C ASP A 342 -4.70 21.56 16.41
N GLY A 343 -3.47 21.39 16.92
CA GLY A 343 -2.65 20.20 16.72
C GLY A 343 -1.66 20.23 15.56
N LEU A 344 -1.48 21.37 14.89
CA LEU A 344 -0.54 21.53 13.77
C LEU A 344 0.66 22.42 14.15
N PRO A 345 1.85 22.21 13.57
CA PRO A 345 3.01 23.06 13.82
C PRO A 345 2.74 24.54 13.54
N PRO A 346 3.36 25.47 14.30
CA PRO A 346 3.22 26.91 14.07
C PRO A 346 3.53 27.29 12.61
N GLY A 347 2.65 28.05 11.96
CA GLY A 347 2.80 28.49 10.56
C GLY A 347 1.99 27.68 9.54
N MET A 348 1.74 26.39 9.78
CA MET A 348 0.90 25.57 8.90
C MET A 348 -0.59 25.91 9.06
N SER A 349 -1.01 26.29 10.26
CA SER A 349 -2.36 26.76 10.57
C SER A 349 -2.76 27.99 9.76
N THR A 350 -1.85 28.95 9.59
CA THR A 350 -2.08 30.15 8.76
C THR A 350 -2.33 29.77 7.31
N LEU A 351 -1.52 28.86 6.75
CA LEU A 351 -1.65 28.43 5.37
C LEU A 351 -2.94 27.64 5.13
N LEU A 352 -3.32 26.79 6.09
CA LEU A 352 -4.56 26.01 6.04
C LEU A 352 -5.80 26.88 6.23
N SER A 353 -5.73 27.94 7.04
CA SER A 353 -6.82 28.91 7.17
C SER A 353 -7.12 29.63 5.86
N CYS A 354 -6.11 29.85 5.00
CA CYS A 354 -6.34 30.43 3.68
C CYS A 354 -7.11 29.48 2.73
N LEU A 355 -7.15 28.19 3.04
CA LEU A 355 -7.93 27.17 2.32
C LEU A 355 -9.33 26.97 2.93
N GLU A 356 -9.74 27.82 3.87
CA GLU A 356 -11.07 27.75 4.46
C GLU A 356 -12.18 27.84 3.39
N GLY A 357 -13.12 26.89 3.46
CA GLY A 357 -14.22 26.77 2.50
C GLY A 357 -13.95 25.82 1.34
N ALA A 358 -12.76 25.23 1.26
CA ALA A 358 -12.51 24.06 0.42
C ALA A 358 -13.19 22.81 1.00
N GLU A 359 -13.62 21.90 0.12
CA GLU A 359 -14.19 20.61 0.52
C GLU A 359 -13.14 19.71 1.18
N GLU A 360 -11.91 19.79 0.70
CA GLU A 360 -10.71 19.13 1.19
C GLU A 360 -9.47 19.85 0.63
N ALA A 361 -8.31 19.60 1.22
CA ALA A 361 -7.02 19.97 0.64
C ALA A 361 -6.16 18.72 0.53
N VAL A 362 -5.62 18.45 -0.66
CA VAL A 362 -4.72 17.33 -0.92
C VAL A 362 -3.36 17.91 -1.27
N PHE A 363 -2.36 17.57 -0.48
CA PHE A 363 -0.96 17.90 -0.71
C PHE A 363 -0.24 16.65 -1.21
N TRP A 364 0.66 16.78 -2.17
CA TRP A 364 1.52 15.68 -2.57
C TRP A 364 2.91 16.16 -2.96
N VAL A 365 3.86 15.23 -2.94
CA VAL A 365 5.24 15.50 -3.36
C VAL A 365 5.49 14.84 -4.72
N GLY A 366 5.85 15.66 -5.69
CA GLY A 366 6.37 15.26 -6.99
C GLY A 366 7.90 15.15 -6.96
N LEU A 367 8.41 14.15 -7.68
CA LEU A 367 9.85 13.95 -7.90
C LEU A 367 10.21 14.55 -9.26
N GLY A 368 10.87 15.70 -9.28
CA GLY A 368 11.36 16.36 -10.50
C GLY A 368 12.86 16.18 -10.67
N GLY A 369 13.37 16.28 -11.90
CA GLY A 369 14.79 16.09 -12.21
C GLY A 369 15.76 17.09 -11.52
N GLN A 370 15.26 18.19 -10.96
CA GLN A 370 16.05 19.24 -10.30
C GLN A 370 15.74 19.44 -8.80
N GLY A 371 14.80 18.68 -8.21
CA GLY A 371 14.38 18.88 -6.81
C GLY A 371 13.03 18.22 -6.48
N LEU A 372 12.50 18.51 -5.29
CA LEU A 372 11.15 18.10 -4.89
C LEU A 372 10.16 19.23 -5.21
N THR A 373 9.02 18.88 -5.80
CA THR A 373 7.89 19.81 -5.91
C THR A 373 6.82 19.39 -4.91
N ILE A 374 6.38 20.32 -4.07
CA ILE A 374 5.19 20.11 -3.24
C ILE A 374 4.05 20.73 -4.03
N GLU A 375 2.98 19.98 -4.24
CA GLU A 375 1.78 20.45 -4.94
C GLU A 375 0.59 20.37 -4.00
N VAL A 376 -0.35 21.30 -4.16
CA VAL A 376 -1.62 21.31 -3.44
C VAL A 376 -2.79 21.44 -4.41
N GLN A 377 -3.85 20.70 -4.13
CA GLN A 377 -5.16 20.87 -4.75
C GLN A 377 -6.24 21.01 -3.69
N ALA A 378 -7.02 22.07 -3.81
CA ALA A 378 -8.16 22.34 -2.93
C ALA A 378 -9.40 22.66 -3.77
N PRO A 379 -10.34 21.72 -3.95
CA PRO A 379 -11.61 21.97 -4.61
C PRO A 379 -12.55 22.78 -3.73
N PHE A 380 -13.24 23.75 -4.33
CA PHE A 380 -14.24 24.61 -3.71
C PHE A 380 -15.60 24.40 -4.37
N SER A 381 -16.67 24.80 -3.68
CA SER A 381 -18.04 24.75 -4.22
C SER A 381 -18.28 25.65 -5.44
N ALA A 382 -17.43 26.66 -5.66
CA ALA A 382 -17.57 27.63 -6.75
C ALA A 382 -16.21 28.20 -7.18
N GLY A 383 -16.06 28.52 -8.47
CA GLY A 383 -14.82 29.08 -9.03
C GLY A 383 -14.42 30.44 -8.44
N ALA A 384 -15.38 31.29 -8.11
CA ALA A 384 -15.11 32.56 -7.45
C ALA A 384 -14.44 32.38 -6.07
N ARG A 385 -14.82 31.33 -5.31
CA ARG A 385 -14.20 31.01 -4.01
C ARG A 385 -12.78 30.48 -4.17
N ALA A 386 -12.56 29.60 -5.17
CA ALA A 386 -11.22 29.13 -5.50
C ALA A 386 -10.29 30.27 -5.91
N ALA A 387 -10.78 31.20 -6.74
CA ALA A 387 -10.02 32.40 -7.15
C ALA A 387 -9.70 33.32 -5.96
N ALA A 388 -10.68 33.54 -5.07
CA ALA A 388 -10.46 34.33 -3.85
C ALA A 388 -9.42 33.67 -2.92
N GLY A 389 -9.49 32.34 -2.73
CA GLY A 389 -8.49 31.60 -1.95
C GLY A 389 -7.09 31.69 -2.54
N ALA A 390 -6.96 31.52 -3.86
CA ALA A 390 -5.68 31.61 -4.56
C ALA A 390 -5.07 33.01 -4.43
N LYS A 391 -5.90 34.06 -4.52
CA LYS A 391 -5.47 35.44 -4.33
C LYS A 391 -4.96 35.70 -2.90
N ARG A 392 -5.69 35.24 -1.88
CA ARG A 392 -5.26 35.37 -0.46
C ARG A 392 -3.92 34.68 -0.20
N LEU A 393 -3.75 33.46 -0.71
CA LEU A 393 -2.48 32.74 -0.58
C LEU A 393 -1.34 33.47 -1.29
N GLY A 394 -1.56 33.96 -2.51
CA GLY A 394 -0.58 34.75 -3.26
C GLY A 394 -0.14 36.01 -2.51
N GLU A 395 -1.09 36.79 -2.00
CA GLU A 395 -0.83 38.00 -1.21
C GLU A 395 -0.05 37.70 0.09
N ALA A 396 -0.40 36.60 0.77
CA ALA A 396 0.31 36.16 1.97
C ALA A 396 1.76 35.78 1.66
N THR A 397 1.99 35.02 0.59
CA THR A 397 3.35 34.62 0.17
C THR A 397 4.19 35.80 -0.31
N GLU A 398 3.60 36.76 -1.02
CA GLU A 398 4.31 37.97 -1.46
C GLU A 398 4.69 38.87 -0.28
N THR A 399 3.80 38.97 0.71
CA THR A 399 4.09 39.70 1.95
C THR A 399 5.24 39.05 2.71
N LEU A 400 5.24 37.72 2.82
CA LEU A 400 6.31 36.96 3.46
C LEU A 400 7.65 37.09 2.72
N ASP A 401 7.64 37.01 1.39
CA ASP A 401 8.83 37.23 0.55
C ASP A 401 9.44 38.64 0.76
N LYS A 402 8.59 39.67 0.84
CA LYS A 402 9.04 41.04 1.14
C LYS A 402 9.66 41.17 2.53
N LEU A 403 9.13 40.47 3.54
CA LEU A 403 9.68 40.46 4.89
C LEU A 403 11.02 39.73 4.97
N LEU A 404 11.15 38.60 4.26
CA LEU A 404 12.39 37.84 4.18
C LEU A 404 13.51 38.64 3.49
N LYS A 405 13.21 39.34 2.40
CA LYS A 405 14.18 40.21 1.70
C LYS A 405 14.69 41.38 2.54
N ARG A 406 13.93 41.78 3.57
CA ARG A 406 14.32 42.83 4.53
C ARG A 406 15.09 42.30 5.73
N SER A 407 15.14 40.98 5.92
CA SER A 407 15.85 40.35 7.03
C SER A 407 17.35 40.21 6.71
N PRO A 408 18.25 40.37 7.70
CA PRO A 408 19.69 40.26 7.48
C PRO A 408 20.10 38.86 7.00
N PRO A 409 21.12 38.74 6.11
CA PRO A 409 21.57 37.46 5.59
C PRO A 409 22.07 36.55 6.72
N GLY A 410 21.50 35.35 6.83
CA GLY A 410 21.85 34.34 7.85
C GLY A 410 20.78 34.08 8.91
N GLN A 411 19.68 34.85 8.94
CA GLN A 411 18.59 34.69 9.91
C GLN A 411 17.24 34.31 9.27
N ALA A 412 17.21 34.09 7.96
CA ALA A 412 15.99 33.71 7.25
C ALA A 412 15.62 32.26 7.59
N ASP A 413 14.47 32.08 8.25
CA ASP A 413 13.88 30.77 8.52
C ASP A 413 13.65 30.02 7.20
N THR A 414 14.26 28.84 7.07
CA THR A 414 14.18 27.99 5.88
C THR A 414 12.73 27.63 5.55
N LEU A 415 11.88 27.47 6.57
CA LEU A 415 10.46 27.20 6.39
C LEU A 415 9.74 28.42 5.82
N ALA A 416 10.01 29.61 6.35
CA ALA A 416 9.42 30.84 5.82
C ALA A 416 9.82 31.08 4.35
N ALA A 417 11.08 30.81 3.98
CA ALA A 417 11.54 30.88 2.60
C ALA A 417 10.85 29.86 1.69
N LEU A 418 10.61 28.63 2.18
CA LEU A 418 9.83 27.64 1.45
C LEU A 418 8.40 28.14 1.25
N LEU A 419 7.72 28.59 2.30
CA LEU A 419 6.34 29.07 2.23
C LEU A 419 6.19 30.24 1.25
N ALA A 420 7.15 31.18 1.26
CA ALA A 420 7.17 32.34 0.37
C ALA A 420 7.35 31.99 -1.12
N SER A 421 7.96 30.83 -1.44
CA SER A 421 8.17 30.39 -2.83
C SER A 421 6.90 29.87 -3.53
N GLY A 422 5.81 29.71 -2.78
CA GLY A 422 4.56 29.13 -3.27
C GLY A 422 3.92 29.94 -4.38
N ARG A 423 3.47 29.26 -5.44
CA ARG A 423 2.66 29.86 -6.50
C ARG A 423 1.29 29.21 -6.56
N PHE A 424 0.24 30.02 -6.62
CA PHE A 424 -1.14 29.57 -6.58
C PHE A 424 -1.95 30.10 -7.75
N ARG A 425 -2.87 29.29 -8.24
CA ARG A 425 -3.80 29.64 -9.32
C ARG A 425 -5.11 28.91 -9.14
N ALA A 426 -6.21 29.53 -9.56
CA ALA A 426 -7.49 28.85 -9.65
C ALA A 426 -7.72 28.34 -11.09
N GLU A 427 -8.09 27.06 -11.19
CA GLU A 427 -8.50 26.39 -12.42
C GLU A 427 -9.96 25.95 -12.25
N GLY A 428 -10.90 26.79 -12.72
CA GLY A 428 -12.32 26.59 -12.47
C GLY A 428 -12.64 26.65 -10.98
N ALA A 429 -13.28 25.61 -10.45
CA ALA A 429 -13.63 25.48 -9.03
C ALA A 429 -12.50 24.89 -8.15
N VAL A 430 -11.30 24.72 -8.71
CA VAL A 430 -10.19 24.06 -8.03
C VAL A 430 -9.03 25.03 -7.87
N LEU A 431 -8.57 25.23 -6.63
CA LEU A 431 -7.33 25.92 -6.35
C LEU A 431 -6.17 24.93 -6.50
N ARG A 432 -5.16 25.32 -7.25
CA ARG A 432 -3.90 24.59 -7.38
C ARG A 432 -2.73 25.45 -6.93
N GLY A 433 -1.76 24.85 -6.27
CA GLY A 433 -0.52 25.52 -5.90
C GLY A 433 0.66 24.59 -5.97
N HIS A 434 1.85 25.16 -6.09
CA HIS A 434 3.10 24.41 -5.98
C HIS A 434 4.18 25.21 -5.28
N TRP A 435 5.08 24.49 -4.61
CA TRP A 435 6.33 24.98 -4.03
C TRP A 435 7.48 24.17 -4.62
N SER A 436 8.54 24.86 -5.00
CA SER A 436 9.75 24.22 -5.52
C SER A 436 10.79 24.18 -4.42
N VAL A 437 11.16 22.97 -3.99
CA VAL A 437 12.16 22.77 -2.94
C VAL A 437 13.47 22.36 -3.58
N SER A 438 14.47 23.24 -3.48
CA SER A 438 15.84 22.93 -3.93
C SER A 438 16.53 21.97 -2.96
N ARG A 439 17.54 21.22 -3.45
CA ARG A 439 18.35 20.33 -2.60
C ARG A 439 19.02 21.05 -1.41
N GLN A 440 19.42 22.30 -1.59
CA GLN A 440 20.08 23.09 -0.55
C GLN A 440 19.10 23.50 0.56
N GLN A 441 17.85 23.84 0.22
CA GLN A 441 16.81 24.16 1.19
C GLN A 441 16.37 22.92 1.99
N MET A 442 16.35 21.72 1.37
CA MET A 442 16.02 20.49 2.10
C MET A 442 16.98 20.20 3.24
N GLY A 443 18.30 20.33 3.01
CA GLY A 443 19.31 20.08 4.04
C GLY A 443 19.23 21.03 5.25
N ALA A 444 18.60 22.20 5.09
CA ALA A 444 18.39 23.19 6.14
C ALA A 444 17.01 23.11 6.80
N LEU A 445 16.05 22.36 6.23
CA LEU A 445 14.74 22.08 6.84
C LEU A 445 14.78 20.87 7.79
N LEU A 446 15.80 20.02 7.66
CA LEU A 446 15.91 18.73 8.34
C LEU A 446 16.94 18.72 9.47
N ARG A 447 17.61 19.85 9.71
CA ARG A 447 18.44 20.13 10.88
C ARG A 447 17.70 21.09 11.79
#